data_AF-A0A7L0J3L8-F1
#
_entry.id   AF-A0A7L0J3L8-F1
#
_cell.length_a   1.000
_cell.length_b   1.000
_cell.length_c   1.000
_cell.angle_alpha   90.00
_cell.angle_beta   90.00
_cell.angle_gamma   90.00
#
_symmetry.space_group_name_H-M   'P 1'
#
loop_
_entity.id
_entity.type
_entity.pdbx_description
1 polymer ?
#
loop_
_entity_poly.entity_id
_entity_poly.type
_entity_poly.pdbx_seq_one_letter_code
_entity_poly.pdbx_strand_id
1 'polypeptide(L)'
;GFSLAQKPFGATYVWSSIISALQTQVEVKKRRQNLKCYHDCFIGSDAVDVVFAHLLQNKYFGDVDISRAKVVRVCQALMDYKVFEAVSTRVFGKDKRSVFEDSSSSLYRFTNASNQTELDKDYLQCTPQRHEKSMLFHSTPVKLENLEDLWENLSLKPANTPQVNISDSLSRRVINEVWQEQTIARLLQLVDLPLLESLLEHQEIRPQLPQPRKGAGYVITSNYLDREILKAFSDSQTDEWLSAAIDCLEYLPDHMVVDISRNLPDQPDQADAWKLLLFDNIGRYYSQKKEPLLSHAPEIHLGIAELLVNGKMEQSLEAVQLYLKLLDSQVREEFRRLLYFMAVAAHSSELKLQKESDNRMVMKRTFSKAIINNKNLSRGKTDLLILFLVDNQRDVLKIPGTLHKMVSNKLLALQKGQDPSKITGYTFCQKLDEREYRSSTEKTTKDELLSLLKAIDEDSKLSDKERKRLLDQFHSSNPSIFMQYFGDRVTNMCV
;
A
#
# COMPACT_ATOMS: atom_id res chain seq x y z
N GLY A 1 20.31 -14.69 -21.58
CA GLY A 1 20.63 -16.06 -22.05
C GLY A 1 19.38 -16.63 -22.68
N PHE A 2 19.49 -17.24 -23.86
CA PHE A 2 18.36 -17.74 -24.63
C PHE A 2 17.49 -18.71 -23.81
N SER A 3 16.20 -18.40 -23.70
CA SER A 3 15.21 -19.26 -23.04
C SER A 3 15.04 -20.55 -23.84
N LEU A 4 15.08 -21.70 -23.17
CA LEU A 4 14.84 -23.03 -23.76
C LEU A 4 13.52 -23.11 -24.54
N ALA A 5 12.56 -22.24 -24.24
CA ALA A 5 11.29 -22.12 -24.95
C ALA A 5 11.39 -21.55 -26.38
N GLN A 6 12.54 -21.01 -26.79
CA GLN A 6 12.74 -20.41 -28.12
C GLN A 6 13.32 -21.40 -29.16
N LYS A 7 13.51 -22.67 -28.80
CA LYS A 7 13.89 -23.74 -29.73
C LYS A 7 12.64 -24.36 -30.38
N PRO A 8 12.72 -24.90 -31.61
CA PRO A 8 11.62 -25.66 -32.20
C PRO A 8 11.20 -26.80 -31.25
N PHE A 9 9.89 -26.95 -31.02
CA PHE A 9 9.27 -27.86 -30.04
C PHE A 9 9.60 -27.59 -28.56
N GLY A 10 10.21 -26.44 -28.23
CA GLY A 10 10.57 -26.07 -26.85
C GLY A 10 9.36 -25.93 -25.93
N ALA A 11 8.25 -25.36 -26.43
CA ALA A 11 6.99 -25.27 -25.70
C ALA A 11 6.46 -26.65 -25.29
N THR A 12 6.51 -27.61 -26.21
CA THR A 12 6.06 -29.00 -26.03
C THR A 12 6.90 -29.72 -24.98
N TYR A 13 8.22 -29.51 -25.00
CA TYR A 13 9.11 -30.02 -23.96
C TYR A 13 8.77 -29.45 -22.58
N VAL A 14 8.55 -28.13 -22.47
CA VAL A 14 8.20 -27.48 -21.21
C VAL A 14 6.89 -28.04 -20.64
N TRP A 15 5.85 -28.19 -21.46
CA TRP A 15 4.60 -28.81 -21.04
C TRP A 15 4.77 -30.25 -20.55
N SER A 16 5.49 -31.08 -21.30
CA SER A 16 5.76 -32.46 -20.90
C SER A 16 6.52 -32.55 -19.58
N SER A 17 7.46 -31.62 -19.35
CA SER A 17 8.25 -31.55 -18.13
C SER A 17 7.41 -31.10 -16.93
N ILE A 18 6.50 -30.13 -17.11
CA ILE A 18 5.57 -29.69 -16.07
C ILE A 18 4.61 -30.84 -15.68
N ILE A 19 4.04 -31.54 -16.67
CA ILE A 19 3.16 -32.68 -16.41
C ILE A 19 3.91 -33.79 -15.66
N SER A 20 5.14 -34.10 -16.09
CA SER A 20 5.98 -35.11 -15.43
C SER A 20 6.37 -34.72 -14.01
N ALA A 21 6.67 -33.45 -13.75
CA ALA A 21 6.97 -32.95 -12.41
C ALA A 21 5.73 -33.01 -11.51
N LEU A 22 4.57 -32.62 -12.03
CA LEU A 22 3.31 -32.70 -11.32
C LEU A 22 2.96 -34.16 -10.95
N GLN A 23 3.16 -35.12 -11.85
CA GLN A 23 2.87 -36.54 -11.58
C GLN A 23 3.86 -37.20 -10.62
N THR A 24 5.10 -36.73 -10.54
CA THR A 24 6.15 -37.36 -9.72
C THR A 24 6.34 -36.70 -8.36
N GLN A 25 6.11 -35.40 -8.24
CA GLN A 25 6.44 -34.62 -7.02
C GLN A 25 5.23 -34.27 -6.16
N VAL A 26 4.00 -34.35 -6.71
CA VAL A 26 2.79 -34.07 -5.93
C VAL A 26 2.48 -35.23 -4.98
N GLU A 27 2.12 -34.92 -3.74
CA GLU A 27 1.78 -35.94 -2.75
C GLU A 27 0.36 -36.49 -2.95
N VAL A 28 0.28 -37.59 -3.70
CA VAL A 28 -0.96 -38.35 -3.88
C VAL A 28 -1.18 -39.25 -2.66
N LYS A 29 -2.19 -38.93 -1.83
CA LYS A 29 -2.50 -39.68 -0.59
C LYS A 29 -4.02 -39.87 -0.42
N LYS A 30 -4.42 -40.79 0.46
CA LYS A 30 -5.82 -40.91 0.90
C LYS A 30 -6.20 -39.71 1.76
N ARG A 31 -7.26 -38.99 1.41
CA ARG A 31 -7.71 -37.78 2.10
C ARG A 31 -9.17 -37.92 2.51
N ARG A 32 -9.53 -37.47 3.71
CA ARG A 32 -10.91 -37.44 4.21
C ARG A 32 -11.46 -36.02 4.11
N GLN A 33 -12.58 -35.84 3.41
CA GLN A 33 -13.27 -34.56 3.26
C GLN A 33 -14.78 -34.78 3.30
N ASN A 34 -15.50 -33.97 4.10
CA ASN A 34 -16.97 -34.05 4.26
C ASN A 34 -17.48 -35.48 4.55
N LEU A 35 -16.87 -36.13 5.56
CA LEU A 35 -17.17 -37.50 5.98
C LEU A 35 -16.90 -38.61 4.94
N LYS A 36 -16.45 -38.27 3.73
CA LYS A 36 -16.06 -39.22 2.68
C LYS A 36 -14.53 -39.33 2.61
N CYS A 37 -14.05 -40.54 2.34
CA CYS A 37 -12.64 -40.81 2.11
C CYS A 37 -12.39 -40.94 0.61
N TYR A 38 -11.49 -40.13 0.08
CA TYR A 38 -11.07 -40.17 -1.32
C TYR A 38 -9.64 -40.71 -1.40
N HIS A 39 -9.45 -41.71 -2.26
CA HIS A 39 -8.15 -42.33 -2.54
C HIS A 39 -7.44 -41.59 -3.68
N ASP A 40 -6.12 -41.66 -3.77
CA ASP A 40 -5.31 -41.09 -4.87
C ASP A 40 -5.64 -39.63 -5.22
N CYS A 41 -5.75 -38.78 -4.19
CA CYS A 41 -6.06 -37.38 -4.35
C CYS A 41 -4.87 -36.52 -3.94
N PHE A 42 -4.73 -35.39 -4.64
CA PHE A 42 -3.82 -34.32 -4.29
C PHE A 42 -4.57 -33.01 -4.09
N ILE A 43 -3.89 -32.03 -3.49
CA ILE A 43 -4.47 -30.74 -3.11
C ILE A 43 -4.14 -29.69 -4.19
N GLY A 44 -5.08 -28.77 -4.45
CA GLY A 44 -4.88 -27.67 -5.39
C GLY A 44 -3.66 -26.80 -5.06
N SER A 45 -3.50 -26.40 -3.80
CA SER A 45 -2.32 -25.64 -3.37
C SER A 45 -0.99 -26.39 -3.57
N ASP A 46 -0.97 -27.69 -3.30
CA ASP A 46 0.22 -28.55 -3.47
C ASP A 46 0.60 -28.68 -4.97
N ALA A 47 -0.39 -28.82 -5.84
CA ALA A 47 -0.17 -28.81 -7.28
C ALA A 47 0.44 -27.48 -7.77
N VAL A 48 -0.02 -26.35 -7.23
CA VAL A 48 0.54 -25.03 -7.54
C VAL A 48 1.96 -24.91 -7.03
N ASP A 49 2.25 -25.37 -5.81
CA ASP A 49 3.59 -25.36 -5.23
C ASP A 49 4.60 -26.17 -6.05
N VAL A 50 4.22 -27.38 -6.46
CA VAL A 50 5.07 -28.25 -7.29
C VAL A 50 5.36 -27.62 -8.65
N VAL A 51 4.34 -27.10 -9.34
CA VAL A 51 4.54 -26.45 -10.65
C VAL A 51 5.37 -25.17 -10.49
N PHE A 52 5.11 -24.39 -9.44
CA PHE A 52 5.86 -23.17 -9.16
C PHE A 52 7.35 -23.46 -8.89
N ALA A 53 7.64 -24.46 -8.05
CA ALA A 53 9.00 -24.90 -7.76
C ALA A 53 9.70 -25.42 -9.03
N HIS A 54 9.03 -26.22 -9.84
CA HIS A 54 9.58 -26.77 -11.09
C HIS A 54 9.92 -25.68 -12.11
N LEU A 55 9.08 -24.65 -12.22
CA LEU A 55 9.32 -23.51 -13.10
C LEU A 55 10.51 -22.65 -12.66
N LEU A 56 10.69 -22.46 -11.34
CA LEU A 56 11.82 -21.72 -10.77
C LEU A 56 13.15 -22.49 -10.92
N GLN A 57 13.13 -23.80 -10.67
CA GLN A 57 14.34 -24.64 -10.73
C GLN A 57 14.90 -24.74 -12.15
N ASN A 58 14.05 -24.86 -13.16
CA ASN A 58 14.48 -25.06 -14.55
C ASN A 58 14.70 -23.75 -15.32
N LYS A 59 14.40 -22.59 -14.73
CA LYS A 59 14.57 -21.25 -15.32
C LYS A 59 14.09 -21.14 -16.78
N TYR A 60 12.98 -21.80 -17.13
CA TYR A 60 12.47 -21.83 -18.51
C TYR A 60 12.23 -20.43 -19.08
N PHE A 61 11.86 -19.47 -18.23
CA PHE A 61 11.52 -18.09 -18.58
C PHE A 61 12.64 -17.08 -18.24
N GLY A 62 13.85 -17.53 -17.92
CA GLY A 62 14.93 -16.64 -17.47
C GLY A 62 14.66 -16.04 -16.09
N ASP A 63 15.07 -14.78 -15.89
CA ASP A 63 15.00 -14.06 -14.60
C ASP A 63 13.65 -13.34 -14.38
N VAL A 64 12.58 -13.85 -15.00
CA VAL A 64 11.24 -13.25 -14.91
C VAL A 64 10.54 -13.73 -13.65
N ASP A 65 10.05 -12.79 -12.84
CA ASP A 65 9.20 -13.10 -11.70
C ASP A 65 7.89 -13.80 -12.16
N ILE A 66 7.79 -15.08 -11.83
CA ILE A 66 6.59 -15.88 -12.00
C ILE A 66 5.74 -15.67 -10.75
N SER A 67 4.55 -15.11 -10.88
CA SER A 67 3.61 -14.99 -9.76
C SER A 67 2.80 -16.27 -9.60
N ARG A 68 2.42 -16.61 -8.36
CA ARG A 68 1.59 -17.78 -8.06
C ARG A 68 0.30 -17.81 -8.88
N ALA A 69 -0.34 -16.66 -9.09
CA ALA A 69 -1.53 -16.51 -9.93
C ALA A 69 -1.34 -16.92 -11.41
N LYS A 70 -0.12 -16.77 -11.97
CA LYS A 70 0.19 -17.28 -13.31
C LYS A 70 0.24 -18.81 -13.31
N VAL A 71 0.78 -19.42 -12.25
CA VAL A 71 0.82 -20.87 -12.09
C VAL A 71 -0.57 -21.47 -11.89
N VAL A 72 -1.46 -20.78 -11.17
CA VAL A 72 -2.89 -21.16 -11.10
C VAL A 72 -3.52 -21.27 -12.49
N ARG A 73 -3.20 -20.36 -13.42
CA ARG A 73 -3.68 -20.46 -14.82
C ARG A 73 -3.06 -21.63 -15.58
N VAL A 74 -1.81 -21.99 -15.29
CA VAL A 74 -1.19 -23.20 -15.83
C VAL A 74 -1.93 -24.44 -15.32
N CYS A 75 -2.20 -24.53 -14.01
CA CYS A 75 -2.98 -25.63 -13.43
C CYS A 75 -4.40 -25.69 -14.00
N GLN A 76 -5.05 -24.55 -14.25
CA GLN A 76 -6.33 -24.50 -14.96
C GLN A 76 -6.22 -25.09 -16.38
N ALA A 77 -5.18 -24.70 -17.13
CA ALA A 77 -4.96 -25.24 -18.47
C ALA A 77 -4.73 -26.76 -18.44
N LEU A 78 -3.95 -27.28 -17.47
CA LEU A 78 -3.75 -28.72 -17.28
C LEU A 78 -5.06 -29.46 -16.97
N MET A 79 -5.93 -28.85 -16.17
CA MET A 79 -7.27 -29.37 -15.87
C MET A 79 -8.19 -29.38 -17.09
N ASP A 80 -8.19 -28.30 -17.88
CA ASP A 80 -8.98 -28.18 -19.11
C ASP A 80 -8.58 -29.23 -20.15
N TYR A 81 -7.29 -29.59 -20.18
CA TYR A 81 -6.71 -30.64 -21.03
C TYR A 81 -6.82 -32.05 -20.45
N LYS A 82 -7.57 -32.21 -19.35
CA LYS A 82 -7.83 -33.52 -18.72
C LYS A 82 -6.55 -34.23 -18.29
N VAL A 83 -5.53 -33.51 -17.82
CA VAL A 83 -4.36 -34.11 -17.13
C VAL A 83 -4.77 -34.60 -15.74
N PHE A 84 -5.68 -33.88 -15.10
CA PHE A 84 -6.33 -34.23 -13.83
C PHE A 84 -7.73 -33.62 -13.77
N GLU A 85 -8.56 -34.13 -12.86
CA GLU A 85 -9.94 -33.70 -12.66
C GLU A 85 -10.23 -33.36 -11.20
N ALA A 86 -11.21 -32.49 -10.96
CA ALA A 86 -11.67 -32.18 -9.61
C ALA A 86 -12.46 -33.36 -9.05
N VAL A 87 -12.15 -33.72 -7.81
CA VAL A 87 -12.89 -34.73 -7.06
C VAL A 87 -14.19 -34.09 -6.59
N SER A 88 -15.28 -34.36 -7.30
CA SER A 88 -16.56 -33.69 -7.10
C SER A 88 -17.16 -33.97 -5.71
N THR A 89 -17.27 -32.92 -4.89
CA THR A 89 -18.11 -32.88 -3.69
C THR A 89 -19.56 -32.54 -4.08
N ARG A 90 -20.26 -33.44 -4.79
CA ARG A 90 -21.63 -33.15 -5.23
C ARG A 90 -22.58 -32.92 -4.05
N VAL A 91 -23.04 -31.67 -3.90
CA VAL A 91 -24.35 -31.33 -3.32
C VAL A 91 -25.09 -30.56 -4.43
N PHE A 92 -26.04 -31.23 -5.09
CA PHE A 92 -27.01 -30.69 -6.05
C PHE A 92 -26.50 -29.85 -7.26
N GLY A 93 -26.60 -30.43 -8.46
CA GLY A 93 -27.00 -29.69 -9.68
C GLY A 93 -25.91 -29.24 -10.67
N LYS A 94 -25.92 -29.90 -11.85
CA LYS A 94 -25.32 -29.53 -13.16
C LYS A 94 -23.79 -29.36 -13.24
N ASP A 95 -23.18 -30.12 -14.16
CA ASP A 95 -21.79 -30.02 -14.62
C ASP A 95 -21.47 -28.60 -15.13
N LYS A 96 -21.06 -27.71 -14.23
CA LYS A 96 -20.28 -26.53 -14.58
C LYS A 96 -18.82 -26.97 -14.68
N ARG A 97 -18.14 -26.56 -15.76
CA ARG A 97 -16.67 -26.67 -15.87
C ARG A 97 -16.06 -26.07 -14.60
N SER A 98 -15.42 -26.92 -13.79
CA SER A 98 -14.85 -26.53 -12.50
C SER A 98 -13.65 -25.62 -12.74
N VAL A 99 -13.67 -24.44 -12.14
CA VAL A 99 -12.48 -23.58 -12.05
C VAL A 99 -11.51 -24.25 -11.07
N PHE A 100 -10.23 -24.25 -11.41
CA PHE A 100 -9.15 -24.71 -10.55
C PHE A 100 -8.97 -23.75 -9.38
N GLU A 101 -8.83 -24.29 -8.18
CA GLU A 101 -8.74 -23.55 -6.93
C GLU A 101 -7.40 -23.85 -6.25
N ASP A 102 -6.63 -22.79 -6.03
CA ASP A 102 -5.40 -22.82 -5.23
C ASP A 102 -5.77 -22.77 -3.73
N SER A 103 -6.30 -23.88 -3.24
CA SER A 103 -6.75 -24.04 -1.86
C SER A 103 -6.28 -25.36 -1.27
N SER A 104 -6.19 -25.42 0.06
CA SER A 104 -5.89 -26.64 0.81
C SER A 104 -7.09 -27.60 0.91
N SER A 105 -8.27 -27.14 0.55
CA SER A 105 -9.54 -27.88 0.64
C SER A 105 -9.98 -28.47 -0.70
N SER A 106 -9.44 -28.05 -1.84
CA SER A 106 -9.86 -28.54 -3.15
C SER A 106 -9.02 -29.74 -3.58
N LEU A 107 -9.70 -30.88 -3.81
CA LEU A 107 -9.08 -32.16 -4.13
C LEU A 107 -9.15 -32.47 -5.62
N TYR A 108 -8.06 -33.02 -6.15
CA TYR A 108 -7.89 -33.36 -7.56
C TYR A 108 -7.32 -34.78 -7.73
N ARG A 109 -7.61 -35.42 -8.87
CA ARG A 109 -7.15 -36.78 -9.22
C ARG A 109 -6.62 -36.80 -10.65
N PHE A 110 -5.50 -37.48 -10.89
CA PHE A 110 -4.99 -37.69 -12.25
C PHE A 110 -5.89 -38.62 -13.07
N THR A 111 -6.16 -38.26 -14.32
CA THR A 111 -7.04 -39.00 -15.25
C THR A 111 -6.43 -40.29 -15.79
N ASN A 112 -5.10 -40.44 -15.70
CA ASN A 112 -4.37 -41.64 -16.16
C ASN A 112 -4.23 -42.75 -15.09
N ALA A 113 -4.84 -42.59 -13.91
CA ALA A 113 -4.97 -43.69 -12.96
C ALA A 113 -6.17 -44.56 -13.40
N SER A 114 -5.87 -45.63 -14.13
CA SER A 114 -6.82 -46.61 -14.65
C SER A 114 -7.93 -46.99 -13.67
N ASN A 115 -9.16 -46.90 -14.18
CA ASN A 115 -10.35 -47.65 -13.81
C ASN A 115 -10.03 -49.04 -13.21
N GLN A 116 -10.22 -49.20 -11.91
CA GLN A 116 -10.70 -50.46 -11.33
C GLN A 116 -12.00 -50.16 -10.60
N THR A 117 -13.09 -50.28 -11.36
CA THR A 117 -14.41 -50.47 -10.78
C THR A 117 -14.51 -51.95 -10.44
N GLU A 118 -14.49 -52.30 -9.17
CA GLU A 118 -15.30 -53.43 -8.69
C GLU A 118 -16.03 -52.99 -7.42
N LEU A 119 -17.36 -53.11 -7.50
CA LEU A 119 -18.25 -53.08 -6.37
C LEU A 119 -17.79 -54.16 -5.38
N ASP A 120 -17.63 -53.82 -4.09
CA ASP A 120 -18.46 -54.51 -3.11
C ASP A 120 -18.64 -53.75 -1.80
N LYS A 121 -19.80 -54.03 -1.20
CA LYS A 121 -20.25 -53.60 0.12
C LYS A 121 -19.38 -54.25 1.20
N ASP A 122 -19.06 -53.52 2.27
CA ASP A 122 -19.61 -53.76 3.61
C ASP A 122 -18.79 -53.09 4.74
N TYR A 123 -19.51 -52.98 5.85
CA TYR A 123 -19.19 -52.38 7.14
C TYR A 123 -17.90 -52.87 7.84
N LEU A 124 -17.35 -51.97 8.67
CA LEU A 124 -16.55 -52.17 9.90
C LEU A 124 -15.03 -52.51 9.83
N GLN A 125 -14.28 -51.62 10.51
CA GLN A 125 -13.20 -51.88 11.49
C GLN A 125 -11.70 -51.79 11.10
N CYS A 126 -10.95 -51.33 12.11
CA CYS A 126 -9.57 -50.84 12.18
C CYS A 126 -8.45 -51.83 11.81
N THR A 127 -7.30 -51.31 11.31
CA THR A 127 -5.92 -51.38 11.90
C THR A 127 -4.86 -50.90 10.88
N PRO A 128 -3.64 -50.49 11.32
CA PRO A 128 -2.61 -49.90 10.45
C PRO A 128 -1.58 -50.93 9.99
N GLN A 129 -1.21 -50.94 8.71
CA GLN A 129 -0.05 -51.71 8.24
C GLN A 129 0.71 -50.98 7.11
N ARG A 130 2.00 -50.73 7.37
CA ARG A 130 3.04 -50.38 6.38
C ARG A 130 3.05 -51.44 5.28
N HIS A 131 3.38 -51.06 4.03
CA HIS A 131 4.31 -51.78 3.15
C HIS A 131 4.70 -50.91 1.94
N GLU A 132 5.99 -50.93 1.61
CA GLU A 132 6.64 -50.34 0.44
C GLU A 132 6.23 -51.07 -0.86
N LYS A 133 6.16 -50.34 -1.99
CA LYS A 133 6.62 -50.89 -3.28
C LYS A 133 6.89 -49.81 -4.34
N SER A 134 8.03 -50.02 -4.99
CA SER A 134 8.69 -49.25 -6.03
C SER A 134 8.06 -49.41 -7.42
N MET A 135 8.05 -48.30 -8.16
CA MET A 135 8.08 -48.06 -9.62
C MET A 135 7.47 -49.06 -10.61
N LEU A 136 6.65 -48.53 -11.53
CA LEU A 136 6.97 -48.34 -12.97
C LEU A 136 5.68 -47.92 -13.71
N PHE A 137 5.60 -46.68 -14.20
CA PHE A 137 4.51 -46.24 -15.08
C PHE A 137 5.08 -45.93 -16.46
N HIS A 138 4.67 -46.74 -17.44
CA HIS A 138 4.86 -46.50 -18.86
C HIS A 138 3.85 -45.44 -19.34
N SER A 139 4.34 -44.32 -19.86
CA SER A 139 3.52 -43.25 -20.41
C SER A 139 3.03 -43.59 -21.81
N THR A 140 1.71 -43.73 -22.00
CA THR A 140 1.08 -43.68 -23.33
C THR A 140 0.98 -42.24 -23.84
N PRO A 141 1.19 -41.98 -25.15
CA PRO A 141 1.31 -40.64 -25.68
C PRO A 141 -0.06 -39.95 -25.77
N VAL A 142 -0.28 -38.94 -24.94
CA VAL A 142 -1.40 -38.00 -25.10
C VAL A 142 -1.14 -37.19 -26.36
N LYS A 143 -2.16 -37.06 -27.21
CA LYS A 143 -2.11 -36.42 -28.53
C LYS A 143 -1.54 -35.00 -28.42
N LEU A 144 -0.31 -34.83 -28.90
CA LEU A 144 0.60 -33.73 -28.61
C LEU A 144 0.30 -32.44 -29.41
N GLU A 145 -0.51 -32.54 -30.47
CA GLU A 145 -0.74 -31.48 -31.45
C GLU A 145 -1.53 -30.27 -30.92
N ASN A 146 -2.28 -30.40 -29.80
CA ASN A 146 -3.07 -29.28 -29.26
C ASN A 146 -2.33 -28.38 -28.24
N LEU A 147 -1.09 -28.71 -27.83
CA LEU A 147 -0.37 -27.93 -26.80
C LEU A 147 0.43 -26.74 -27.36
N GLU A 148 0.76 -26.75 -28.66
CA GLU A 148 1.46 -25.64 -29.33
C GLU A 148 0.54 -24.40 -29.46
N ASP A 149 -0.74 -24.61 -29.78
CA ASP A 149 -1.76 -23.55 -29.82
C ASP A 149 -1.96 -22.86 -28.46
N LEU A 150 -1.80 -23.59 -27.35
CA LEU A 150 -1.85 -23.00 -26.02
C LEU A 150 -0.61 -22.17 -25.69
N TRP A 151 0.56 -22.51 -26.23
CA TRP A 151 1.77 -21.72 -25.99
C TRP A 151 1.75 -20.40 -26.75
N GLU A 152 1.13 -20.33 -27.93
CA GLU A 152 0.80 -19.07 -28.61
C GLU A 152 -0.21 -18.24 -27.78
N ASN A 153 -1.16 -18.87 -27.08
CA ASN A 153 -2.15 -18.21 -26.22
C ASN A 153 -1.64 -17.84 -24.81
N LEU A 154 -0.65 -18.57 -24.28
CA LEU A 154 0.06 -18.31 -23.03
C LEU A 154 1.34 -17.52 -23.23
N SER A 155 1.75 -17.32 -24.49
CA SER A 155 2.75 -16.35 -24.86
C SER A 155 2.33 -15.03 -24.23
N LEU A 156 3.18 -14.51 -23.37
CA LEU A 156 3.01 -13.22 -22.69
C LEU A 156 3.17 -12.07 -23.71
N LYS A 157 2.47 -12.14 -24.84
CA LYS A 157 2.15 -10.98 -25.63
C LYS A 157 0.93 -10.33 -24.95
N PRO A 158 0.98 -9.03 -24.63
CA PRO A 158 -0.14 -8.36 -24.00
C PRO A 158 -1.39 -8.58 -24.85
N ALA A 159 -2.47 -9.07 -24.24
CA ALA A 159 -3.74 -9.25 -24.90
C ALA A 159 -4.20 -7.90 -25.46
N ASN A 160 -4.31 -7.81 -26.79
CA ASN A 160 -4.96 -6.71 -27.48
C ASN A 160 -6.45 -6.74 -27.12
N THR A 161 -6.83 -5.98 -26.10
CA THR A 161 -8.18 -5.42 -25.98
C THR A 161 -8.48 -4.56 -27.21
N PRO A 162 -9.75 -4.38 -27.62
CA PRO A 162 -10.09 -3.55 -28.77
C PRO A 162 -9.37 -2.21 -28.66
N GLN A 163 -8.62 -1.87 -29.71
CA GLN A 163 -7.60 -0.82 -29.73
C GLN A 163 -8.06 0.47 -29.04
N VAL A 164 -7.61 0.63 -27.81
CA VAL A 164 -7.16 1.93 -27.30
C VAL A 164 -5.65 1.81 -27.34
N ASN A 165 -4.99 2.64 -28.14
CA ASN A 165 -3.53 2.62 -28.33
C ASN A 165 -2.79 2.54 -26.98
N ILE A 166 -2.33 1.34 -26.58
CA ILE A 166 -1.41 1.15 -25.44
C ILE A 166 0.00 1.28 -26.00
N SER A 167 0.35 2.48 -26.44
CA SER A 167 1.74 2.87 -26.67
C SER A 167 2.32 3.69 -25.49
N ASP A 168 1.53 3.99 -24.44
CA ASP A 168 1.97 4.85 -23.33
C ASP A 168 1.50 4.37 -21.93
N SER A 169 1.80 3.13 -21.53
CA SER A 169 1.62 2.75 -20.11
C SER A 169 2.71 3.41 -19.26
N LEU A 170 2.34 4.34 -18.38
CA LEU A 170 3.26 5.02 -17.46
C LEU A 170 4.04 4.00 -16.59
N SER A 171 5.34 4.25 -16.39
CA SER A 171 6.19 3.41 -15.55
C SER A 171 5.71 3.40 -14.08
N ARG A 172 5.95 2.29 -13.36
CA ARG A 172 5.67 2.19 -11.92
C ARG A 172 6.35 3.30 -11.11
N ARG A 173 7.52 3.77 -11.55
CA ARG A 173 8.22 4.91 -10.92
C ARG A 173 7.40 6.19 -11.05
N VAL A 174 6.97 6.52 -12.27
CA VAL A 174 6.11 7.68 -12.55
C VAL A 174 4.79 7.61 -11.77
N ILE A 175 4.19 6.42 -11.65
CA ILE A 175 2.97 6.24 -10.85
C ILE A 175 3.24 6.56 -9.38
N ASN A 176 4.32 6.03 -8.80
CA ASN A 176 4.69 6.28 -7.41
C ASN A 176 5.06 7.75 -7.17
N GLU A 177 5.78 8.38 -8.09
CA GLU A 177 6.11 9.81 -8.07
C GLU A 177 4.83 10.65 -8.09
N VAL A 178 3.87 10.36 -8.97
CA VAL A 178 2.58 11.06 -9.00
C VAL A 178 1.82 10.90 -7.68
N TRP A 179 1.78 9.68 -7.12
CA TRP A 179 1.16 9.47 -5.80
C TRP A 179 1.84 10.30 -4.72
N GLN A 180 3.16 10.32 -4.68
CA GLN A 180 3.94 11.06 -3.69
C GLN A 180 3.77 12.57 -3.85
N GLU A 181 3.95 13.11 -5.05
CA GLU A 181 3.78 14.53 -5.37
C GLU A 181 2.37 15.02 -5.03
N GLN A 182 1.33 14.28 -5.43
CA GLN A 182 -0.05 14.68 -5.12
C GLN A 182 -0.35 14.57 -3.63
N THR A 183 0.25 13.59 -2.92
CA THR A 183 0.11 13.47 -1.47
C THR A 183 0.71 14.68 -0.76
N ILE A 184 1.95 15.05 -1.12
CA ILE A 184 2.65 16.20 -0.54
C ILE A 184 1.93 17.50 -0.90
N ALA A 185 1.59 17.72 -2.17
CA ALA A 185 0.90 18.92 -2.61
C ALA A 185 -0.44 19.11 -1.89
N ARG A 186 -1.23 18.04 -1.74
CA ARG A 186 -2.51 18.12 -1.03
C ARG A 186 -2.32 18.36 0.47
N LEU A 187 -1.30 17.73 1.08
CA LEU A 187 -1.00 17.92 2.50
C LEU A 187 -0.62 19.38 2.81
N LEU A 188 0.17 20.00 1.92
CA LEU A 188 0.57 21.40 2.03
C LEU A 188 -0.59 22.39 1.83
N GLN A 189 -1.61 22.02 1.06
CA GLN A 189 -2.83 22.85 0.94
C GLN A 189 -3.68 22.82 2.20
N LEU A 190 -3.63 21.73 2.96
CA LEU A 190 -4.40 21.58 4.19
C LEU A 190 -3.68 22.18 5.38
N VAL A 191 -2.35 22.11 5.37
CA VAL A 191 -1.47 22.51 6.46
C VAL A 191 -0.62 23.65 5.94
N ASP A 192 -0.95 24.89 6.32
CA ASP A 192 -0.19 26.10 5.96
C ASP A 192 1.23 26.03 6.57
N LEU A 193 2.15 25.35 5.87
CA LEU A 193 3.53 25.16 6.33
C LEU A 193 4.44 26.23 5.74
N PRO A 194 5.23 26.94 6.56
CA PRO A 194 6.15 27.97 6.08
C PRO A 194 7.44 27.42 5.44
N LEU A 195 7.80 26.15 5.65
CA LEU A 195 9.07 25.57 5.16
C LEU A 195 8.87 24.12 4.68
N LEU A 196 9.36 23.83 3.47
CA LEU A 196 9.17 22.57 2.71
C LEU A 196 10.38 21.63 2.76
N GLU A 197 11.51 22.08 3.32
CA GLU A 197 12.80 21.39 3.22
C GLU A 197 12.77 20.00 3.86
N SER A 198 12.11 19.81 5.01
CA SER A 198 12.06 18.49 5.67
C SER A 198 11.36 17.42 4.82
N LEU A 199 10.25 17.74 4.15
CA LEU A 199 9.51 16.81 3.29
C LEU A 199 10.24 16.48 1.98
N LEU A 200 11.13 17.37 1.54
CA LEU A 200 11.94 17.22 0.33
C LEU A 200 13.29 16.53 0.63
N GLU A 201 13.94 16.81 1.77
CA GLU A 201 15.19 16.20 2.20
C GLU A 201 15.05 14.71 2.55
N HIS A 202 13.89 14.26 3.03
CA HIS A 202 13.61 12.82 3.22
C HIS A 202 13.67 12.01 1.90
N GLN A 203 13.82 12.67 0.74
CA GLN A 203 13.88 12.06 -0.58
C GLN A 203 15.32 11.91 -1.11
N GLU A 204 16.28 12.70 -0.63
CA GLU A 204 17.67 12.57 -1.07
C GLU A 204 18.38 11.44 -0.31
N ILE A 205 18.40 10.26 -0.95
CA ILE A 205 19.43 9.22 -0.76
C ILE A 205 19.35 8.47 0.59
N ARG A 206 18.54 7.40 0.60
CA ARG A 206 19.07 6.10 1.06
C ARG A 206 18.90 5.08 -0.07
N PRO A 207 19.96 4.74 -0.83
CA PRO A 207 19.97 3.49 -1.55
C PRO A 207 19.74 2.40 -0.50
N GLN A 208 18.62 1.68 -0.61
CA GLN A 208 18.45 0.42 0.09
C GLN A 208 19.45 -0.58 -0.50
N LEU A 209 20.71 -0.45 -0.08
CA LEU A 209 21.51 -1.65 0.17
C LEU A 209 20.68 -2.47 1.17
N PRO A 210 20.37 -3.74 0.87
CA PRO A 210 19.90 -4.64 1.91
C PRO A 210 20.98 -4.61 2.98
N GLN A 211 20.72 -3.96 4.12
CA GLN A 211 21.57 -4.20 5.27
C GLN A 211 21.45 -5.70 5.54
N PRO A 212 22.55 -6.46 5.42
CA PRO A 212 22.49 -7.86 5.75
C PRO A 212 22.08 -7.89 7.22
N ARG A 213 20.95 -8.56 7.48
CA ARG A 213 20.61 -9.05 8.81
C ARG A 213 21.86 -9.75 9.33
N LYS A 214 22.65 -9.07 10.16
CA LYS A 214 23.72 -9.72 10.93
C LYS A 214 23.00 -10.63 11.91
N GLY A 215 22.95 -11.92 11.56
CA GLY A 215 22.47 -12.98 12.44
C GLY A 215 21.41 -13.92 11.88
N ALA A 216 21.26 -14.11 10.56
CA ALA A 216 20.62 -15.34 10.06
C ALA A 216 21.65 -16.49 10.07
N GLY A 217 22.13 -16.84 11.26
CA GLY A 217 22.60 -18.20 11.48
C GLY A 217 21.36 -19.07 11.55
N TYR A 218 21.32 -20.14 10.77
CA TYR A 218 20.34 -21.21 10.91
C TYR A 218 20.47 -21.82 12.31
N VAL A 219 19.79 -21.20 13.27
CA VAL A 219 19.43 -21.80 14.54
C VAL A 219 17.92 -21.65 14.56
N ILE A 220 17.22 -22.77 14.51
CA ILE A 220 15.84 -22.82 14.99
C ILE A 220 15.98 -22.55 16.50
N THR A 221 16.06 -21.28 16.88
CA THR A 221 16.01 -20.86 18.27
C THR A 221 14.58 -21.04 18.73
N SER A 222 14.40 -21.47 19.98
CA SER A 222 13.11 -21.60 20.68
C SER A 222 12.14 -20.42 20.47
N ASN A 223 12.66 -19.25 20.09
CA ASN A 223 11.97 -17.97 19.95
C ASN A 223 10.90 -17.92 18.84
N TYR A 224 10.98 -18.76 17.80
CA TYR A 224 9.92 -18.82 16.76
C TYR A 224 8.68 -19.58 17.28
N LEU A 225 8.90 -20.62 18.08
CA LEU A 225 7.83 -21.43 18.65
C LEU A 225 6.99 -20.60 19.63
N ASP A 226 7.61 -19.78 20.49
CA ASP A 226 6.89 -18.92 21.43
C ASP A 226 5.94 -17.95 20.72
N ARG A 227 6.34 -17.40 19.57
CA ARG A 227 5.49 -16.52 18.74
C ARG A 227 4.33 -17.27 18.11
N GLU A 228 4.57 -18.47 17.59
CA GLU A 228 3.50 -19.32 17.03
C GLU A 228 2.54 -19.82 18.11
N ILE A 229 3.04 -20.16 19.31
CA ILE A 229 2.23 -20.57 20.45
C ILE A 229 1.31 -19.43 20.87
N LEU A 230 1.82 -18.20 20.98
CA LEU A 230 1.00 -17.03 21.30
C LEU A 230 -0.04 -16.75 20.21
N LYS A 231 0.31 -16.90 18.93
CA LYS A 231 -0.66 -16.77 17.83
C LYS A 231 -1.74 -17.85 17.88
N ALA A 232 -1.36 -19.12 18.05
CA ALA A 232 -2.31 -20.24 18.16
C ALA A 232 -3.22 -20.09 19.40
N PHE A 233 -2.68 -19.57 20.51
CA PHE A 233 -3.47 -19.21 21.67
C PHE A 233 -4.47 -18.10 21.32
N SER A 234 -4.03 -17.02 20.68
CA SER A 234 -4.93 -15.95 20.22
C SER A 234 -6.06 -16.47 19.34
N ASP A 235 -5.75 -17.34 18.38
CA ASP A 235 -6.71 -17.89 17.42
C ASP A 235 -7.76 -18.79 18.09
N SER A 236 -7.41 -19.36 19.24
CA SER A 236 -8.35 -20.13 20.08
C SER A 236 -9.30 -19.26 20.91
N GLN A 237 -8.94 -18.00 21.14
CA GLN A 237 -9.74 -17.04 21.90
C GLN A 237 -10.61 -16.20 20.96
N THR A 238 -11.84 -15.86 21.35
CA THR A 238 -12.73 -14.97 20.57
C THR A 238 -12.56 -13.49 20.94
N ASP A 239 -11.48 -13.14 21.64
CA ASP A 239 -11.28 -11.84 22.24
C ASP A 239 -10.45 -10.91 21.34
N GLU A 240 -11.12 -9.91 20.76
CA GLU A 240 -10.52 -8.91 19.87
C GLU A 240 -9.34 -8.17 20.54
N TRP A 241 -9.42 -7.95 21.86
CA TRP A 241 -8.37 -7.28 22.63
C TRP A 241 -7.09 -8.12 22.66
N LEU A 242 -7.22 -9.42 22.93
CA LEU A 242 -6.08 -10.32 22.99
C LEU A 242 -5.41 -10.47 21.62
N SER A 243 -6.21 -10.59 20.55
CA SER A 243 -5.66 -10.62 19.19
C SER A 243 -4.89 -9.35 18.83
N ALA A 244 -5.43 -8.18 19.17
CA ALA A 244 -4.77 -6.92 18.89
C ALA A 244 -3.46 -6.75 19.68
N ALA A 245 -3.42 -7.23 20.91
CA ALA A 245 -2.21 -7.22 21.74
C ALA A 245 -1.14 -8.16 21.18
N ILE A 246 -1.51 -9.37 20.75
CA ILE A 246 -0.59 -10.38 20.23
C ILE A 246 -0.02 -9.93 18.87
N ASP A 247 -0.80 -9.28 18.03
CA ASP A 247 -0.32 -8.67 16.78
C ASP A 247 0.77 -7.60 17.00
N CYS A 248 0.76 -6.91 18.14
CA CYS A 248 1.80 -5.95 18.51
C CYS A 248 3.11 -6.64 18.90
N LEU A 249 3.08 -7.89 19.38
CA LEU A 249 4.28 -8.63 19.80
C LEU A 249 5.22 -8.93 18.63
N GLU A 250 4.74 -8.90 17.39
CA GLU A 250 5.57 -9.07 16.18
C GLU A 250 6.72 -8.05 16.10
N TYR A 251 6.57 -6.88 16.73
CA TYR A 251 7.56 -5.80 16.72
C TYR A 251 8.42 -5.75 18.00
N LEU A 252 8.07 -6.54 19.01
CA LEU A 252 8.83 -6.62 20.26
C LEU A 252 10.08 -7.51 20.09
N PRO A 253 11.18 -7.24 20.82
CA PRO A 253 12.36 -8.09 20.84
C PRO A 253 12.04 -9.50 21.32
N ASP A 254 12.71 -10.50 20.75
CA ASP A 254 12.44 -11.92 21.06
C ASP A 254 12.54 -12.26 22.55
N HIS A 255 13.51 -11.70 23.28
CA HIS A 255 13.65 -11.97 24.71
C HIS A 255 12.40 -11.57 25.51
N MET A 256 11.78 -10.42 25.18
CA MET A 256 10.53 -10.00 25.82
C MET A 256 9.38 -10.93 25.48
N VAL A 257 9.32 -11.43 24.24
CA VAL A 257 8.26 -12.35 23.81
C VAL A 257 8.38 -13.70 24.50
N VAL A 258 9.59 -14.21 24.67
CA VAL A 258 9.89 -15.43 25.44
C VAL A 258 9.54 -15.24 26.91
N ASP A 259 9.83 -14.08 27.49
CA ASP A 259 9.45 -13.79 28.87
C ASP A 259 7.92 -13.72 29.01
N ILE A 260 7.20 -13.16 28.04
CA ILE A 260 5.73 -13.16 28.03
C ILE A 260 5.18 -14.58 27.94
N SER A 261 5.68 -15.41 27.00
CA SER A 261 5.19 -16.78 26.81
C SER A 261 5.43 -17.70 28.01
N ARG A 262 6.47 -17.43 28.81
CA ARG A 262 6.80 -18.23 30.00
C ARG A 262 6.12 -17.77 31.28
N ASN A 263 5.67 -16.51 31.34
CA ASN A 263 4.95 -15.96 32.49
C ASN A 263 3.43 -16.01 32.31
N LEU A 264 2.93 -16.88 31.42
CA LEU A 264 1.52 -17.05 31.16
C LEU A 264 0.82 -17.75 32.32
N PRO A 265 -0.30 -17.21 32.84
CA PRO A 265 -1.13 -17.92 33.80
C PRO A 265 -1.63 -19.27 33.28
N ASP A 266 -1.50 -20.32 34.11
CA ASP A 266 -1.89 -21.70 33.78
C ASP A 266 -3.42 -21.94 33.74
N GLN A 267 -4.24 -20.98 34.17
CA GLN A 267 -5.70 -21.15 34.31
C GLN A 267 -6.52 -20.20 33.42
N PRO A 268 -7.58 -20.71 32.74
CA PRO A 268 -8.40 -19.94 31.80
C PRO A 268 -9.25 -18.84 32.46
N ASP A 269 -9.52 -18.92 33.76
CA ASP A 269 -10.28 -17.91 34.52
C ASP A 269 -9.48 -16.62 34.77
N GLN A 270 -8.23 -16.54 34.31
CA GLN A 270 -7.33 -15.39 34.46
C GLN A 270 -7.12 -14.61 33.15
N ALA A 271 -8.10 -14.59 32.25
CA ALA A 271 -8.05 -13.80 31.00
C ALA A 271 -7.66 -12.33 31.25
N ASP A 272 -8.14 -11.73 32.33
CA ASP A 272 -7.78 -10.36 32.72
C ASP A 272 -6.31 -10.22 33.13
N ALA A 273 -5.73 -11.23 33.78
CA ALA A 273 -4.31 -11.24 34.13
C ALA A 273 -3.43 -11.30 32.89
N TRP A 274 -3.83 -12.10 31.88
CA TRP A 274 -3.21 -12.13 30.57
C TRP A 274 -3.22 -10.76 29.88
N LYS A 275 -4.38 -10.10 29.87
CA LYS A 275 -4.52 -8.77 29.28
C LYS A 275 -3.63 -7.75 29.98
N LEU A 276 -3.59 -7.75 31.31
CA LEU A 276 -2.72 -6.84 32.06
C LEU A 276 -1.23 -7.10 31.81
N LEU A 277 -0.81 -8.38 31.73
CA LEU A 277 0.58 -8.76 31.43
C LEU A 277 1.01 -8.26 30.05
N LEU A 278 0.16 -8.46 29.03
CA LEU A 278 0.42 -8.01 27.66
C LEU A 278 0.48 -6.48 27.60
N PHE A 279 -0.48 -5.80 28.22
CA PHE A 279 -0.50 -4.34 28.26
C PHE A 279 0.77 -3.76 28.91
N ASP A 280 1.20 -4.31 30.04
CA ASP A 280 2.40 -3.84 30.74
C ASP A 280 3.67 -4.04 29.92
N ASN A 281 3.83 -5.18 29.25
CA ASN A 281 4.98 -5.44 28.40
C ASN A 281 5.01 -4.58 27.12
N ILE A 282 3.87 -4.45 26.44
CA ILE A 282 3.74 -3.58 25.26
C ILE A 282 3.99 -2.11 25.67
N GLY A 283 3.38 -1.67 26.78
CA GLY A 283 3.58 -0.34 27.35
C GLY A 283 5.04 -0.07 27.69
N ARG A 284 5.74 -1.03 28.31
CA ARG A 284 7.17 -0.93 28.64
C ARG A 284 8.04 -0.79 27.39
N TYR A 285 7.81 -1.62 26.38
CA TYR A 285 8.55 -1.57 25.12
C TYR A 285 8.42 -0.20 24.44
N TYR A 286 7.20 0.26 24.21
CA TYR A 286 6.96 1.54 23.54
C TYR A 286 7.37 2.75 24.39
N SER A 287 7.34 2.65 25.72
CA SER A 287 7.87 3.71 26.61
C SER A 287 9.40 3.84 26.54
N GLN A 288 10.12 2.76 26.24
CA GLN A 288 11.58 2.73 26.13
C GLN A 288 12.09 3.06 24.72
N LYS A 289 11.21 3.03 23.71
CA LYS A 289 11.56 3.33 22.33
C LYS A 289 12.05 4.78 22.20
N LYS A 290 13.29 4.96 21.71
CA LYS A 290 13.94 6.27 21.62
C LYS A 290 13.37 7.16 20.52
N GLU A 291 12.93 6.56 19.41
CA GLU A 291 12.37 7.28 18.27
C GLU A 291 10.85 7.05 18.18
N PRO A 292 10.05 8.13 18.07
CA PRO A 292 8.61 8.01 17.90
C PRO A 292 8.28 7.45 16.50
N LEU A 293 7.15 6.75 16.39
CA LEU A 293 6.70 6.15 15.12
C LEU A 293 6.42 7.21 14.04
N LEU A 294 5.95 8.39 14.45
CA LEU A 294 5.62 9.49 13.54
C LEU A 294 6.70 10.58 13.59
N SER A 295 7.90 10.28 13.09
CA SER A 295 9.07 11.18 13.14
C SER A 295 9.42 11.88 11.82
N HIS A 296 8.85 11.45 10.68
CA HIS A 296 9.32 11.82 9.33
C HIS A 296 8.99 13.25 8.86
N ALA A 297 8.18 13.99 9.60
CA ALA A 297 7.91 15.41 9.34
C ALA A 297 7.15 16.02 10.54
N PRO A 298 7.87 16.38 11.62
CA PRO A 298 7.25 16.90 12.83
C PRO A 298 6.58 18.26 12.61
N GLU A 299 6.95 19.02 11.58
CA GLU A 299 6.34 20.33 11.29
C GLU A 299 4.84 20.21 10.99
N ILE A 300 4.44 19.10 10.36
CA ILE A 300 3.04 18.82 9.97
C ILE A 300 2.15 18.57 11.19
N HIS A 301 2.70 18.03 12.29
CA HIS A 301 1.92 17.77 13.51
C HIS A 301 1.27 19.05 14.05
N LEU A 302 1.97 20.19 13.94
CA LEU A 302 1.47 21.47 14.42
C LEU A 302 0.23 21.90 13.65
N GLY A 303 0.29 21.91 12.32
CA GLY A 303 -0.85 22.34 11.54
C GLY A 303 -2.01 21.33 11.56
N ILE A 304 -1.77 20.02 11.67
CA ILE A 304 -2.84 19.05 11.95
C ILE A 304 -3.51 19.36 13.29
N ALA A 305 -2.72 19.63 14.34
CA ALA A 305 -3.26 19.96 15.65
C ALA A 305 -4.03 21.29 15.64
N GLU A 306 -3.64 22.27 14.84
CA GLU A 306 -4.36 23.52 14.68
C GLU A 306 -5.69 23.34 13.94
N LEU A 307 -5.73 22.50 12.90
CA LEU A 307 -6.99 22.11 12.26
C LEU A 307 -7.95 21.45 13.26
N LEU A 308 -7.43 20.60 14.15
CA LEU A 308 -8.21 19.95 15.20
C LEU A 308 -8.74 20.94 16.24
N VAL A 309 -7.90 21.86 16.72
CA VAL A 309 -8.31 22.90 17.67
C VAL A 309 -9.37 23.84 17.05
N ASN A 310 -9.28 24.09 15.75
CA ASN A 310 -10.25 24.89 15.00
C ASN A 310 -11.53 24.12 14.63
N GLY A 311 -11.68 22.86 15.04
CA GLY A 311 -12.88 22.04 14.80
C GLY A 311 -13.02 21.50 13.37
N LYS A 312 -11.99 21.60 12.53
CA LYS A 312 -12.03 21.17 11.12
C LYS A 312 -11.75 19.67 10.98
N MET A 313 -12.60 18.83 11.58
CA MET A 313 -12.39 17.39 11.74
C MET A 313 -12.13 16.64 10.42
N GLU A 314 -12.88 16.95 9.36
CA GLU A 314 -12.70 16.32 8.05
C GLU A 314 -11.35 16.65 7.42
N GLN A 315 -10.93 17.92 7.50
CA GLN A 315 -9.63 18.36 6.99
C GLN A 315 -8.48 17.78 7.81
N SER A 316 -8.66 17.68 9.14
CA SER A 316 -7.69 17.00 10.02
C SER A 316 -7.56 15.52 9.68
N LEU A 317 -8.67 14.82 9.42
CA LEU A 317 -8.65 13.41 9.01
C LEU A 317 -7.92 13.24 7.67
N GLU A 318 -8.25 14.08 6.69
CA GLU A 318 -7.59 14.07 5.38
C GLU A 318 -6.08 14.33 5.54
N ALA A 319 -5.68 15.34 6.32
CA ALA A 319 -4.28 15.66 6.56
C ALA A 319 -3.53 14.51 7.26
N VAL A 320 -4.14 13.85 8.24
CA VAL A 320 -3.57 12.67 8.90
C VAL A 320 -3.41 11.50 7.91
N GLN A 321 -4.42 11.23 7.08
CA GLN A 321 -4.36 10.15 6.08
C GLN A 321 -3.22 10.38 5.09
N LEU A 322 -3.04 11.62 4.61
CA LEU A 322 -1.95 11.99 3.72
C LEU A 322 -0.59 11.88 4.43
N TYR A 323 -0.49 12.36 5.67
CA TYR A 323 0.72 12.25 6.48
C TYR A 323 1.14 10.80 6.70
N LEU A 324 0.19 9.92 7.03
CA LEU A 324 0.42 8.49 7.23
C LEU A 324 0.70 7.73 5.93
N LYS A 325 0.26 8.24 4.77
CA LYS A 325 0.57 7.67 3.46
C LYS A 325 2.05 7.82 3.08
N LEU A 326 2.72 8.82 3.65
CA LEU A 326 4.15 9.10 3.47
C LEU A 326 5.06 8.25 4.38
N LEU A 327 4.51 7.50 5.36
CA LEU A 327 5.31 6.58 6.17
C LEU A 327 5.83 5.40 5.34
N ASP A 328 7.01 4.92 5.72
CA ASP A 328 7.54 3.64 5.28
C ASP A 328 6.59 2.48 5.61
N SER A 329 6.52 1.49 4.72
CA SER A 329 5.58 0.38 4.84
C SER A 329 5.69 -0.38 6.17
N GLN A 330 6.91 -0.56 6.69
CA GLN A 330 7.13 -1.30 7.93
C GLN A 330 6.64 -0.51 9.15
N VAL A 331 7.00 0.78 9.23
CA VAL A 331 6.59 1.67 10.33
C VAL A 331 5.09 1.92 10.30
N ARG A 332 4.50 2.02 9.09
CA ARG A 332 3.05 2.18 8.90
C ARG A 332 2.27 0.99 9.44
N GLU A 333 2.76 -0.24 9.21
CA GLU A 333 2.11 -1.45 9.69
C GLU A 333 2.27 -1.63 11.21
N GLU A 334 3.45 -1.32 11.76
CA GLU A 334 3.67 -1.25 13.22
C GLU A 334 2.69 -0.26 13.87
N PHE A 335 2.60 0.96 13.32
CA PHE A 335 1.68 1.99 13.77
C PHE A 335 0.22 1.55 13.67
N ARG A 336 -0.19 0.90 12.57
CA ARG A 336 -1.57 0.41 12.38
C ARG A 336 -1.97 -0.56 13.48
N ARG A 337 -1.12 -1.54 13.78
CA ARG A 337 -1.40 -2.57 14.79
C ARG A 337 -1.40 -1.99 16.20
N LEU A 338 -0.46 -1.11 16.52
CA LEU A 338 -0.46 -0.39 17.79
C LEU A 338 -1.73 0.46 17.95
N LEU A 339 -2.12 1.21 16.92
CA LEU A 339 -3.30 2.06 16.98
C LEU A 339 -4.59 1.25 17.11
N TYR A 340 -4.67 0.09 16.43
CA TYR A 340 -5.76 -0.85 16.58
C TYR A 340 -5.87 -1.38 18.02
N PHE A 341 -4.75 -1.83 18.59
CA PHE A 341 -4.69 -2.23 20.00
C PHE A 341 -5.13 -1.09 20.94
N MET A 342 -4.66 0.13 20.70
CA MET A 342 -5.09 1.31 21.46
C MET A 342 -6.59 1.55 21.40
N ALA A 343 -7.20 1.42 20.21
CA ALA A 343 -8.63 1.61 20.05
C ALA A 343 -9.43 0.52 20.75
N VAL A 344 -9.09 -0.76 20.56
CA VAL A 344 -9.82 -1.88 21.19
C VAL A 344 -9.71 -1.81 22.72
N ALA A 345 -8.51 -1.53 23.26
CA ALA A 345 -8.30 -1.41 24.69
C ALA A 345 -8.93 -0.15 25.31
N ALA A 346 -9.07 0.93 24.54
CA ALA A 346 -9.74 2.14 25.03
C ALA A 346 -11.25 1.92 25.21
N HIS A 347 -11.87 1.07 24.40
CA HIS A 347 -13.32 0.79 24.43
C HIS A 347 -13.71 -0.41 25.30
N SER A 348 -12.76 -1.21 25.79
CA SER A 348 -13.07 -2.37 26.63
C SER A 348 -13.60 -1.93 28.00
N SER A 349 -14.91 -2.08 28.23
CA SER A 349 -15.56 -1.76 29.51
C SER A 349 -15.39 -2.87 30.57
N GLU A 350 -15.11 -4.09 30.14
CA GLU A 350 -15.00 -5.28 30.99
C GLU A 350 -13.70 -5.29 31.80
N LEU A 351 -12.59 -4.90 31.17
CA LEU A 351 -11.27 -4.81 31.81
C LEU A 351 -10.90 -3.35 32.11
N LYS A 352 -10.68 -3.00 33.37
CA LYS A 352 -10.04 -1.72 33.73
C LYS A 352 -8.53 -1.89 33.84
N LEU A 353 -7.78 -1.20 32.97
CA LEU A 353 -6.31 -1.20 32.99
C LEU A 353 -5.76 -0.54 34.26
N GLN A 354 -6.46 0.45 34.80
CA GLN A 354 -6.16 1.10 36.07
C GLN A 354 -7.46 1.37 36.84
N LYS A 355 -7.51 1.04 38.13
CA LYS A 355 -8.75 1.09 38.94
C LYS A 355 -9.41 2.49 38.96
N GLU A 356 -8.60 3.54 38.93
CA GLU A 356 -9.02 4.94 39.09
C GLU A 356 -8.95 5.77 37.79
N SER A 357 -8.67 5.15 36.64
CA SER A 357 -8.51 5.88 35.38
C SER A 357 -9.28 5.23 34.24
N ASP A 358 -9.82 6.07 33.36
CA ASP A 358 -10.43 5.63 32.11
C ASP A 358 -9.37 5.03 31.18
N ASN A 359 -9.67 3.87 30.58
CA ASN A 359 -8.75 3.14 29.70
C ASN A 359 -8.29 4.01 28.54
N ARG A 360 -9.17 4.84 27.98
CA ARG A 360 -8.83 5.80 26.93
C ARG A 360 -7.70 6.74 27.35
N MET A 361 -7.74 7.23 28.59
CA MET A 361 -6.71 8.11 29.14
C MET A 361 -5.42 7.36 29.48
N VAL A 362 -5.53 6.09 29.89
CA VAL A 362 -4.37 5.21 30.10
C VAL A 362 -3.65 4.96 28.77
N MET A 363 -4.35 4.54 27.71
CA MET A 363 -3.74 4.31 26.38
C MET A 363 -3.04 5.56 25.87
N LYS A 364 -3.71 6.72 25.96
CA LYS A 364 -3.11 8.01 25.58
C LYS A 364 -1.81 8.28 26.35
N ARG A 365 -1.82 8.15 27.68
CA ARG A 365 -0.64 8.44 28.52
C ARG A 365 0.52 7.49 28.25
N THR A 366 0.24 6.20 28.07
CA THR A 366 1.27 5.17 27.85
C THR A 366 1.94 5.30 26.48
N PHE A 367 1.16 5.52 25.42
CA PHE A 367 1.68 5.45 24.04
C PHE A 367 1.95 6.81 23.39
N SER A 368 1.53 7.93 24.00
CA SER A 368 1.69 9.27 23.41
C SER A 368 3.13 9.54 22.96
N LYS A 369 4.13 9.30 23.83
CA LYS A 369 5.54 9.55 23.51
C LYS A 369 6.10 8.62 22.42
N ALA A 370 5.57 7.40 22.34
CA ALA A 370 5.99 6.42 21.36
C ALA A 370 5.43 6.72 19.96
N ILE A 371 4.27 7.38 19.89
CA ILE A 371 3.62 7.74 18.63
C ILE A 371 4.11 9.12 18.16
N ILE A 372 4.00 10.15 19.01
CA ILE A 372 4.40 11.53 18.71
C ILE A 372 5.24 12.07 19.86
N ASN A 373 6.48 12.43 19.57
CA ASN A 373 7.35 13.16 20.50
C ASN A 373 7.86 14.43 19.82
N ASN A 374 7.01 15.44 19.76
CA ASN A 374 7.31 16.70 19.12
C ASN A 374 7.44 17.82 20.16
N LYS A 375 8.63 18.41 20.27
CA LYS A 375 8.92 19.49 21.22
C LYS A 375 8.16 20.78 20.91
N ASN A 376 7.75 20.98 19.66
CA ASN A 376 7.04 22.17 19.21
C ASN A 376 5.53 22.11 19.50
N LEU A 377 5.03 20.94 19.91
CA LEU A 377 3.61 20.73 20.19
C LEU A 377 3.34 20.82 21.69
N SER A 378 2.35 21.63 22.08
CA SER A 378 1.94 21.70 23.48
C SER A 378 1.32 20.37 23.91
N ARG A 379 1.45 20.02 25.20
CA ARG A 379 0.93 18.75 25.75
C ARG A 379 -0.56 18.54 25.43
N GLY A 380 -1.37 19.61 25.49
CA GLY A 380 -2.79 19.55 25.15
C GLY A 380 -3.05 19.26 23.66
N LYS A 381 -2.27 19.85 22.75
CA LYS A 381 -2.36 19.59 21.30
C LYS A 381 -1.92 18.16 20.96
N THR A 382 -0.84 17.66 21.58
CA THR A 382 -0.40 16.26 21.45
C THR A 382 -1.48 15.29 21.93
N ASP A 383 -2.05 15.56 23.10
CA ASP A 383 -3.12 14.74 23.67
C ASP A 383 -4.33 14.70 22.74
N LEU A 384 -4.76 15.84 22.19
CA LEU A 384 -5.87 15.93 21.25
C LEU A 384 -5.60 15.11 19.98
N LEU A 385 -4.39 15.19 19.43
CA LEU A 385 -4.00 14.45 18.22
C LEU A 385 -3.97 12.93 18.47
N ILE A 386 -3.40 12.47 19.58
CA ILE A 386 -3.38 11.04 19.93
C ILE A 386 -4.80 10.51 20.11
N LEU A 387 -5.65 11.24 20.82
CA LEU A 387 -7.05 10.87 21.01
C LEU A 387 -7.80 10.83 19.68
N PHE A 388 -7.60 11.82 18.81
CA PHE A 388 -8.19 11.84 17.48
C PHE A 388 -7.77 10.63 16.64
N LEU A 389 -6.49 10.21 16.70
CA LEU A 389 -6.01 9.02 16.00
C LEU A 389 -6.71 7.76 16.50
N VAL A 390 -6.86 7.60 17.82
CA VAL A 390 -7.51 6.44 18.44
C VAL A 390 -9.00 6.39 18.07
N ASP A 391 -9.69 7.52 18.15
CA ASP A 391 -11.13 7.61 17.85
C ASP A 391 -11.40 7.34 16.34
N ASN A 392 -10.46 7.66 15.45
CA ASN A 392 -10.57 7.48 13.99
C ASN A 392 -9.73 6.32 13.45
N GLN A 393 -9.40 5.31 14.28
CA GLN A 393 -8.48 4.23 13.93
C GLN A 393 -8.81 3.52 12.60
N ARG A 394 -10.10 3.35 12.28
CA ARG A 394 -10.57 2.68 11.07
C ARG A 394 -10.36 3.50 9.80
N ASP A 395 -10.26 4.82 9.92
CA ASP A 395 -10.26 5.75 8.80
C ASP A 395 -8.91 6.40 8.55
N VAL A 396 -8.09 6.62 9.58
CA VAL A 396 -6.81 7.36 9.48
C VAL A 396 -5.80 6.76 8.49
N LEU A 397 -5.89 5.45 8.19
CA LEU A 397 -4.98 4.77 7.26
C LEU A 397 -5.58 4.57 5.86
N LYS A 398 -6.84 4.97 5.63
CA LYS A 398 -7.48 4.90 4.31
C LYS A 398 -6.90 5.96 3.37
N ILE A 399 -6.98 5.69 2.08
CA ILE A 399 -6.58 6.67 1.06
C ILE A 399 -7.73 7.68 0.89
N PRO A 400 -7.49 9.00 1.04
CA PRO A 400 -8.52 10.00 0.81
C PRO A 400 -9.06 9.95 -0.63
N GLY A 401 -10.39 10.06 -0.79
CA GLY A 401 -11.02 10.07 -2.11
C GLY A 401 -10.58 11.25 -2.99
N THR A 402 -10.27 12.39 -2.35
CA THR A 402 -9.68 13.59 -2.98
C THR A 402 -8.34 13.26 -3.63
N LEU A 403 -7.43 12.63 -2.89
CA LEU A 403 -6.12 12.20 -3.40
C LEU A 403 -6.27 11.22 -4.56
N HIS A 404 -7.15 10.22 -4.42
CA HIS A 404 -7.40 9.25 -5.48
C HIS A 404 -7.86 9.93 -6.77
N LYS A 405 -8.77 10.92 -6.68
CA LYS A 405 -9.23 11.71 -7.82
C LYS A 405 -8.11 12.55 -8.44
N MET A 406 -7.29 13.22 -7.62
CA MET A 406 -6.15 14.02 -8.08
C MET A 406 -5.13 13.18 -8.84
N VAL A 407 -4.75 12.03 -8.27
CA VAL A 407 -3.81 11.10 -8.90
C VAL A 407 -4.39 10.53 -10.19
N SER A 408 -5.64 10.08 -10.19
CA SER A 408 -6.30 9.57 -11.40
C SER A 408 -6.32 10.61 -12.52
N ASN A 409 -6.70 11.86 -12.21
CA ASN A 409 -6.69 12.96 -13.18
C ASN A 409 -5.28 13.23 -13.73
N LYS A 410 -4.26 13.26 -12.85
CA LYS A 410 -2.86 13.51 -13.24
C LYS A 410 -2.31 12.38 -14.10
N LEU A 411 -2.58 11.12 -13.77
CA LEU A 411 -2.19 9.97 -14.57
C LEU A 411 -2.87 9.95 -15.95
N LEU A 412 -4.18 10.26 -16.00
CA LEU A 412 -4.90 10.39 -17.27
C LEU A 412 -4.36 11.51 -18.16
N ALA A 413 -3.95 12.63 -17.56
CA ALA A 413 -3.35 13.74 -18.28
C ALA A 413 -1.95 13.40 -18.84
N LEU A 414 -1.12 12.73 -18.03
CA LEU A 414 0.19 12.23 -18.46
C LEU A 414 0.08 11.21 -19.59
N GLN A 415 -0.91 10.30 -19.52
CA GLN A 415 -1.20 9.36 -20.62
C GLN A 415 -1.65 10.05 -21.92
N LYS A 416 -2.22 11.25 -21.83
CA LYS A 416 -2.61 12.07 -22.99
C LYS A 416 -1.46 12.93 -23.53
N GLY A 417 -0.24 12.75 -23.03
CA GLY A 417 0.95 13.50 -23.46
C GLY A 417 0.95 14.97 -23.02
N GLN A 418 0.15 15.34 -22.02
CA GLN A 418 0.20 16.69 -21.45
C GLN A 418 1.48 16.86 -20.62
N ASP A 419 2.03 18.07 -20.66
CA ASP A 419 3.27 18.43 -19.93
C ASP A 419 3.05 18.32 -18.40
N PRO A 420 3.89 17.56 -17.66
CA PRO A 420 3.83 17.44 -16.20
C PRO A 420 3.71 18.77 -15.46
N SER A 421 4.31 19.85 -16.00
CA SER A 421 4.31 21.20 -15.43
C SER A 421 2.99 21.96 -15.59
N LYS A 422 2.15 21.58 -16.56
CA LYS A 422 0.83 22.18 -16.81
C LYS A 422 -0.31 21.45 -16.10
N ILE A 423 -0.07 20.23 -15.61
CA ILE A 423 -1.08 19.32 -15.08
C ILE A 423 -1.34 19.54 -13.57
N THR A 424 -0.43 20.19 -12.85
CA THR A 424 -0.55 20.35 -11.39
C THR A 424 -1.74 21.21 -10.95
N GLY A 425 -2.43 21.93 -11.85
CA GLY A 425 -3.52 22.84 -11.49
C GLY A 425 -3.08 24.03 -10.62
N TYR A 426 -1.78 24.13 -10.34
CA TYR A 426 -1.15 25.16 -9.55
C TYR A 426 0.17 25.53 -10.22
N THR A 427 0.20 26.77 -10.71
CA THR A 427 1.36 27.39 -11.36
C THR A 427 1.93 28.38 -10.36
N PHE A 428 2.95 27.98 -9.58
CA PHE A 428 3.62 28.91 -8.64
C PHE A 428 4.40 30.00 -9.39
N CYS A 429 5.02 29.63 -10.52
CA CYS A 429 5.63 30.57 -11.46
C CYS A 429 5.20 30.19 -12.88
N GLN A 430 4.46 31.06 -13.55
CA GLN A 430 4.17 30.90 -14.98
C GLN A 430 5.34 31.50 -15.75
N LYS A 431 6.01 30.68 -16.57
CA LYS A 431 7.01 31.20 -17.49
C LYS A 431 6.27 32.03 -18.55
N LEU A 432 6.42 33.34 -18.48
CA LEU A 432 5.91 34.26 -19.50
C LEU A 432 6.78 34.12 -20.75
N ASP A 433 6.14 34.07 -21.90
CA ASP A 433 6.87 34.18 -23.16
C ASP A 433 7.52 35.56 -23.25
N GLU A 434 8.65 35.67 -23.95
CA GLU A 434 9.41 36.92 -24.05
C GLU A 434 8.54 38.09 -24.55
N ARG A 435 7.61 37.79 -25.46
CA ARG A 435 6.64 38.77 -25.99
C ARG A 435 5.63 39.22 -24.93
N GLU A 436 5.10 38.29 -24.13
CA GLU A 436 4.17 38.60 -23.04
C GLU A 436 4.86 39.38 -21.93
N TYR A 437 6.10 39.00 -21.57
CA TYR A 437 6.91 39.73 -20.60
C TYR A 437 7.16 41.18 -21.04
N ARG A 438 7.59 41.40 -22.29
CA ARG A 438 7.82 42.76 -22.81
C ARG A 438 6.52 43.56 -22.84
N SER A 439 5.43 42.98 -23.32
CA SER A 439 4.13 43.66 -23.38
C SER A 439 3.58 44.00 -21.99
N SER A 440 3.68 43.09 -21.03
CA SER A 440 3.27 43.35 -19.64
C SER A 440 4.16 44.41 -19.00
N THR A 441 5.46 44.37 -19.24
CA THR A 441 6.40 45.39 -18.71
C THR A 441 6.07 46.77 -19.26
N GLU A 442 5.87 46.90 -20.57
CA GLU A 442 5.50 48.17 -21.20
C GLU A 442 4.16 48.69 -20.68
N LYS A 443 3.17 47.81 -20.55
CA LYS A 443 1.84 48.16 -20.05
C LYS A 443 1.87 48.60 -18.59
N THR A 444 2.46 47.80 -17.69
CA THR A 444 2.59 48.14 -16.27
C THR A 444 3.40 49.43 -16.09
N THR A 445 4.51 49.60 -16.82
CA THR A 445 5.28 50.85 -16.78
C THR A 445 4.42 52.04 -17.17
N LYS A 446 3.62 51.92 -18.23
CA LYS A 446 2.72 52.98 -18.68
C LYS A 446 1.62 53.29 -17.67
N ASP A 447 1.03 52.27 -17.07
CA ASP A 447 -0.06 52.41 -16.08
C ASP A 447 0.45 53.05 -14.77
N GLU A 448 1.65 52.70 -14.32
CA GLU A 448 2.30 53.32 -13.16
C GLU A 448 2.72 54.77 -13.43
N LEU A 449 3.23 55.07 -14.63
CA LEU A 449 3.53 56.44 -15.04
C LEU A 449 2.26 57.30 -15.11
N LEU A 450 1.13 56.75 -15.57
CA LEU A 450 -0.17 57.42 -15.52
C LEU A 450 -0.65 57.65 -14.09
N SER A 451 -0.43 56.67 -13.20
CA SER A 451 -0.80 56.77 -11.78
C SER A 451 0.05 57.81 -11.05
N LEU A 452 1.35 57.88 -11.35
CA LEU A 452 2.25 58.92 -10.85
C LEU A 452 1.81 60.31 -11.33
N LEU A 453 1.44 60.44 -12.61
CA LEU A 453 0.97 61.70 -13.16
C LEU A 453 -0.34 62.18 -12.50
N LYS A 454 -1.28 61.25 -12.28
CA LYS A 454 -2.52 61.50 -11.51
C LYS A 454 -2.21 61.94 -10.08
N ALA A 455 -1.30 61.25 -9.40
CA ALA A 455 -0.92 61.58 -8.04
C ALA A 455 -0.31 62.99 -7.96
N ILE A 456 0.55 63.39 -8.91
CA ILE A 456 1.13 64.74 -8.94
C ILE A 456 0.06 65.81 -9.20
N ASP A 457 -0.87 65.55 -10.11
CA ASP A 457 -1.96 66.46 -10.48
C ASP A 457 -2.97 66.66 -9.32
N GLU A 458 -3.35 65.59 -8.64
CA GLU A 458 -4.38 65.56 -7.60
C GLU A 458 -3.85 65.79 -6.16
N ASP A 459 -2.52 65.85 -5.96
CA ASP A 459 -1.95 66.06 -4.63
C ASP A 459 -2.18 67.49 -4.12
N SER A 460 -3.02 67.61 -3.08
CA SER A 460 -3.37 68.86 -2.41
C SER A 460 -2.28 69.40 -1.47
N LYS A 461 -1.19 68.65 -1.25
CA LYS A 461 -0.08 69.04 -0.37
C LYS A 461 1.06 69.74 -1.12
N LEU A 462 1.10 69.63 -2.43
CA LEU A 462 2.08 70.31 -3.27
C LEU A 462 1.72 71.77 -3.48
N SER A 463 2.72 72.66 -3.39
CA SER A 463 2.53 74.05 -3.81
C SER A 463 2.35 74.13 -5.33
N ASP A 464 1.59 75.09 -5.84
CA ASP A 464 1.31 75.22 -7.28
C ASP A 464 2.59 75.37 -8.12
N LYS A 465 3.63 75.98 -7.54
CA LYS A 465 4.94 76.14 -8.18
C LYS A 465 5.69 74.80 -8.31
N GLU A 466 5.60 73.95 -7.29
CA GLU A 466 6.22 72.62 -7.29
C GLU A 466 5.45 71.64 -8.16
N ARG A 467 4.11 71.68 -8.12
CA ARG A 467 3.25 70.89 -9.01
C ARG A 467 3.57 71.20 -10.47
N LYS A 468 3.64 72.48 -10.84
CA LYS A 468 4.00 72.90 -12.21
C LYS A 468 5.39 72.40 -12.62
N ARG A 469 6.39 72.53 -11.74
CA ARG A 469 7.75 72.04 -12.01
C ARG A 469 7.80 70.53 -12.24
N LEU A 470 7.07 69.74 -11.44
CA LEU A 470 7.03 68.28 -11.57
C LEU A 470 6.28 67.84 -12.83
N LEU A 471 5.19 68.52 -13.18
CA LEU A 471 4.46 68.28 -14.44
C LEU A 471 5.30 68.64 -15.67
N ASP A 472 6.04 69.75 -15.64
CA ASP A 472 6.95 70.15 -16.72
C ASP A 472 8.11 69.14 -16.90
N GLN A 473 8.63 68.63 -15.77
CA GLN A 473 9.65 67.58 -15.78
C GLN A 473 9.09 66.26 -16.33
N PHE A 474 7.88 65.88 -15.93
CA PHE A 474 7.22 64.67 -16.43
C PHE A 474 6.92 64.78 -17.93
N HIS A 475 6.41 65.93 -18.40
CA HIS A 475 6.15 66.18 -19.82
C HIS A 475 7.42 66.09 -20.66
N SER A 476 8.55 66.60 -20.15
CA SER A 476 9.84 66.54 -20.84
C SER A 476 10.37 65.11 -20.99
N SER A 477 10.12 64.24 -20.01
CA SER A 477 10.59 62.85 -20.03
C SER A 477 9.62 61.88 -20.71
N ASN A 478 8.31 62.09 -20.60
CA ASN A 478 7.26 61.18 -21.07
C ASN A 478 6.10 61.94 -21.74
N PRO A 479 6.33 62.60 -22.89
CA PRO A 479 5.35 63.50 -23.52
C PRO A 479 4.08 62.79 -24.00
N SER A 480 4.20 61.54 -24.49
CA SER A 480 3.06 60.77 -24.99
C SER A 480 2.06 60.38 -23.90
N ILE A 481 2.56 60.04 -22.70
CA ILE A 481 1.73 59.68 -21.53
C ILE A 481 1.08 60.93 -20.94
N PHE A 482 1.83 62.04 -20.89
CA PHE A 482 1.31 63.33 -20.46
C PHE A 482 0.15 63.82 -21.35
N MET A 483 0.33 63.74 -22.67
CA MET A 483 -0.71 64.09 -23.64
C MET A 483 -1.90 63.14 -23.59
N GLN A 484 -1.71 61.86 -23.26
CA GLN A 484 -2.82 60.93 -23.08
C GLN A 484 -3.67 61.27 -21.84
N TYR A 485 -3.05 61.74 -20.75
CA TYR A 485 -3.76 62.07 -19.52
C TYR A 485 -4.44 63.44 -19.56
N PHE A 486 -3.74 64.46 -20.08
CA PHE A 486 -4.27 65.82 -20.18
C PHE A 486 -5.00 66.09 -21.51
N GLY A 487 -4.84 65.24 -22.54
CA GLY A 487 -5.42 65.44 -23.86
C GLY A 487 -6.94 65.59 -23.86
N ASP A 488 -7.64 64.88 -22.97
CA ASP A 488 -9.09 65.05 -22.76
C ASP A 488 -9.47 66.35 -22.01
N ARG A 489 -8.52 66.95 -21.27
CA ARG A 489 -8.70 68.23 -20.56
C ARG A 489 -8.32 69.44 -21.42
N VAL A 490 -7.55 69.26 -22.50
CA VAL A 490 -7.12 70.34 -23.41
C VAL A 490 -8.28 70.89 -24.24
N THR A 491 -9.40 70.17 -24.39
CA THR A 491 -10.64 70.74 -24.98
C THR A 491 -11.33 71.79 -24.12
N ASN A 492 -10.94 71.98 -22.85
CA ASN A 492 -11.56 72.97 -21.94
C ASN A 492 -10.58 74.06 -21.44
N MET A 493 -9.40 74.22 -22.05
CA MET A 493 -8.46 75.30 -21.70
C MET A 493 -8.12 76.24 -22.87
N CYS A 494 -8.97 76.29 -23.89
CA CYS A 494 -9.01 77.39 -24.85
C CYS A 494 -10.37 78.10 -24.81
N VAL A 495 -10.58 78.92 -23.79
CA VAL A 495 -11.16 80.28 -23.88
C VAL A 495 -10.46 81.15 -22.84
#